data_AF-A0A6B8RTQ6-F1
#
_entry.id   AF-A0A6B8RTQ6-F1
#
_cell.length_a   1.000
_cell.length_b   1.000
_cell.length_c   1.000
_cell.angle_alpha   90.00
_cell.angle_beta   90.00
_cell.angle_gamma   90.00
#
_symmetry.space_group_name_H-M   'P 1'
#
loop_
_entity.id
_entity.type
_entity.pdbx_description
1 polymer ?
#
loop_
_entity_poly.entity_id
_entity_poly.type
_entity_poly.pdbx_seq_one_letter_code
_entity_poly.pdbx_strand_id
1 'polypeptide(L)' 'MSVKSWVGTTLLLMIPLVNIILLFVWAFGEGVNLNKQNYAKASLIIIGCVAAIYIVLFVVIIGLVVNAN' A
#
# COMPACT_ATOMS: atom_id res chain seq x y z
N MET A 1 -7.03 -18.61 -3.83
CA MET A 1 -6.17 -18.29 -5.00
C MET A 1 -5.15 -19.39 -5.14
N SER A 2 -4.83 -19.84 -6.37
CA SER A 2 -3.73 -20.80 -6.60
C SER A 2 -2.38 -20.10 -6.64
N VAL A 3 -1.28 -20.85 -6.48
CA VAL A 3 0.10 -20.32 -6.56
C VAL A 3 0.33 -19.58 -7.89
N LYS A 4 -0.10 -20.16 -9.02
CA LYS A 4 0.00 -19.51 -10.35
C LYS A 4 -0.69 -18.14 -10.38
N SER A 5 -1.89 -18.03 -9.80
CA SER A 5 -2.61 -16.76 -9.74
C SER A 5 -1.93 -15.75 -8.81
N TRP A 6 -1.28 -16.22 -7.74
CA TRP A 6 -0.55 -15.38 -6.80
C TRP A 6 0.72 -14.83 -7.44
N VAL A 7 1.51 -15.67 -8.11
CA VAL A 7 2.69 -15.26 -8.89
C VAL A 7 2.32 -14.16 -9.90
N GLY A 8 1.26 -14.36 -10.69
CA GLY A 8 0.80 -13.33 -11.63
C GLY A 8 0.34 -12.03 -10.96
N THR A 9 -0.31 -12.13 -9.79
CA THR A 9 -0.71 -10.96 -8.99
C THR A 9 0.53 -10.21 -8.52
N THR A 10 1.52 -10.91 -7.96
CA THR A 10 2.75 -10.31 -7.45
C THR A 10 3.56 -9.64 -8.55
N LEU A 11 3.66 -10.23 -9.74
CA LEU A 11 4.32 -9.60 -10.89
C LEU A 11 3.67 -8.27 -11.30
N LEU A 12 2.34 -8.19 -11.28
CA LEU A 12 1.64 -6.92 -11.54
C LEU A 12 1.92 -5.87 -10.45
N LEU A 13 1.96 -6.30 -9.19
CA LEU A 13 2.25 -5.43 -8.05
C LEU A 13 3.72 -4.97 -7.98
N MET A 14 4.64 -5.59 -8.72
CA MET A 14 6.02 -5.08 -8.82
C MET A 14 6.13 -3.80 -9.65
N ILE A 15 5.14 -3.51 -10.50
CA ILE A 15 5.10 -2.27 -11.28
C ILE A 15 4.56 -1.15 -10.37
N PRO A 16 5.33 -0.10 -10.04
CA PRO A 16 4.99 0.82 -8.95
C PRO A 16 3.63 1.52 -9.09
N LEU A 17 3.37 2.12 -10.25
CA LEU A 17 2.11 2.85 -10.49
C LEU A 17 0.92 1.91 -10.62
N VAL A 18 1.12 0.77 -11.30
CA VAL A 18 0.07 -0.24 -11.44
C VAL A 18 -0.30 -0.79 -10.08
N ASN A 19 0.67 -1.10 -9.21
CA ASN A 19 0.43 -1.61 -7.86
C ASN A 19 -0.61 -0.77 -7.12
N ILE A 20 -0.34 0.54 -6.97
CA ILE A 20 -1.23 1.45 -6.25
C ILE A 20 -2.64 1.44 -6.87
N ILE A 21 -2.75 1.63 -8.19
CA ILE A 21 -4.04 1.65 -8.89
C ILE A 21 -4.80 0.33 -8.69
N LEU A 22 -4.10 -0.79 -8.84
CA LEU A 22 -4.66 -2.13 -8.77
C LEU A 22 -5.16 -2.47 -7.36
N LEU A 23 -4.49 -1.97 -6.30
CA LEU A 23 -4.97 -2.06 -4.93
C LEU A 23 -6.33 -1.36 -4.77
N PHE A 24 -6.52 -0.16 -5.33
CA PHE A 24 -7.83 0.50 -5.31
C PHE A 24 -8.88 -0.26 -6.11
N VAL A 25 -8.54 -0.68 -7.33
CA VAL A 25 -9.44 -1.45 -8.20
C VAL A 25 -9.89 -2.75 -7.52
N TRP A 26 -8.98 -3.46 -6.85
CA TRP A 26 -9.34 -4.72 -6.18
C TRP A 26 -10.03 -4.52 -4.84
N ALA A 27 -9.69 -3.47 -4.08
CA ALA A 27 -10.31 -3.19 -2.79
C ALA A 27 -11.78 -2.76 -2.93
N PHE A 28 -12.10 -2.00 -3.99
CA PHE A 28 -13.40 -1.36 -4.17
C PHE A 28 -14.19 -1.85 -5.40
N GLY A 29 -13.61 -2.71 -6.22
CA GLY A 29 -14.28 -3.29 -7.38
C GLY A 29 -15.28 -4.40 -7.02
N GLU A 30 -16.37 -4.47 -7.78
CA GLU A 30 -17.35 -5.55 -7.72
C GLU A 30 -16.85 -6.83 -8.42
N GLY A 31 -17.34 -8.00 -8.00
CA GLY A 31 -17.00 -9.29 -8.61
C GLY A 31 -15.54 -9.74 -8.43
N VAL A 32 -14.74 -9.02 -7.63
CA VAL A 32 -13.34 -9.37 -7.33
C VAL A 32 -13.30 -10.55 -6.35
N ASN A 33 -12.37 -11.49 -6.57
CA ASN A 33 -12.16 -12.61 -5.64
C ASN A 33 -11.91 -12.10 -4.20
N LEU A 34 -12.66 -12.64 -3.23
CA LEU A 34 -12.64 -12.18 -1.84
C LEU A 34 -11.23 -12.13 -1.22
N ASN A 35 -10.38 -13.13 -1.47
CA ASN A 35 -9.02 -13.14 -0.91
C ASN A 35 -8.17 -12.00 -1.48
N LYS A 36 -8.36 -11.68 -2.76
CA LYS A 36 -7.64 -10.59 -3.44
C LYS A 36 -8.14 -9.22 -2.97
N GLN A 37 -9.45 -9.09 -2.79
CA GLN A 37 -10.06 -7.87 -2.26
C GLN A 37 -9.61 -7.61 -0.81
N ASN A 38 -9.57 -8.65 0.04
CA ASN A 38 -9.09 -8.54 1.41
C ASN A 38 -7.60 -8.19 1.47
N TYR A 39 -6.78 -8.80 0.62
CA TYR A 39 -5.37 -8.42 0.48
C TYR A 39 -5.24 -6.93 0.12
N ALA A 40 -5.98 -6.46 -0.87
CA ALA A 40 -5.91 -5.07 -1.31
C ALA A 40 -6.32 -4.08 -0.21
N LYS A 41 -7.42 -4.36 0.51
CA LYS A 41 -7.86 -3.56 1.66
C LYS A 41 -6.81 -3.52 2.76
N ALA A 42 -6.23 -4.67 3.13
CA ALA A 42 -5.18 -4.75 4.13
C ALA A 42 -3.92 -3.98 3.72
N SER A 43 -3.48 -4.12 2.46
CA SER A 43 -2.35 -3.36 1.91
C SER A 43 -2.57 -1.86 1.98
N LEU A 44 -3.77 -1.36 1.62
CA LEU A 44 -4.09 0.06 1.70
C LEU A 44 -4.06 0.59 3.14
N ILE A 45 -4.58 -0.19 4.11
CA ILE A 45 -4.51 0.17 5.54
C ILE A 45 -3.05 0.26 5.99
N ILE A 46 -2.22 -0.73 5.66
CA ILE A 46 -0.80 -0.75 6.02
C ILE A 46 -0.07 0.45 5.40
N ILE A 47 -0.31 0.75 4.11
CA ILE A 47 0.26 1.92 3.44
C ILE A 47 -0.13 3.21 4.18
N GLY A 48 -1.40 3.35 4.57
CA GLY A 48 -1.87 4.49 5.35
C GLY A 48 -1.20 4.63 6.71
N CYS A 49 -1.08 3.53 7.46
CA CYS A 49 -0.38 3.52 8.75
C CYS A 49 1.10 3.90 8.62
N VAL A 50 1.79 3.30 7.64
CA VAL A 50 3.20 3.59 7.37
C VAL A 50 3.38 5.05 6.96
N ALA A 51 2.56 5.56 6.05
CA ALA A 51 2.59 6.96 5.64
C ALA A 51 2.39 7.91 6.83
N ALA A 52 1.44 7.63 7.73
CA ALA A 52 1.22 8.43 8.93
C ALA A 52 2.45 8.46 9.85
N ILE A 53 3.09 7.30 10.08
CA ILE A 53 4.33 7.22 10.87
C ILE A 53 5.44 8.06 10.22
N TYR A 54 5.64 7.94 8.91
CA TYR A 54 6.66 8.72 8.19
C TYR A 54 6.41 10.22 8.25
N ILE A 55 5.15 10.66 8.16
CA ILE A 55 4.77 12.08 8.31
C ILE A 55 5.16 12.58 9.71
N VAL A 56 4.82 11.83 10.76
CA VAL A 56 5.17 12.21 12.14
C VAL A 56 6.69 12.29 12.31
N LEU A 57 7.43 11.28 11.84
CA LEU A 57 8.90 11.27 11.92
C LEU A 57 9.51 12.44 11.15
N PHE A 58 9.00 12.74 9.96
CA PHE A 58 9.48 13.84 9.14
C PHE A 58 9.30 15.20 9.84
N VAL A 59 8.13 15.45 10.43
CA VAL A 59 7.86 16.68 11.19
C VAL A 59 8.78 16.81 12.40
N VAL A 60 8.95 15.72 13.18
CA VAL A 60 9.83 15.73 14.35
C VAL A 60 11.28 15.99 13.95
N ILE A 61 11.80 15.31 12.93
CA ILE A 61 13.18 15.48 12.47
C ILE A 61 13.41 16.90 11.97
N ILE A 62 12.50 17.46 11.17
CA ILE A 62 12.62 18.85 10.70
C ILE A 62 12.66 19.82 11.88
N GLY A 63 11.76 19.66 12.86
CA GLY A 63 11.73 20.52 14.05
C GLY A 63 13.06 20.49 14.82
N LEU A 64 13.67 19.31 14.96
CA LEU A 64 14.96 19.15 15.62
C LEU A 64 16.11 19.82 14.83
N VAL A 65 16.14 19.62 13.50
CA VAL A 65 17.17 20.23 12.64
C VAL A 65 17.08 21.75 12.62
N VAL A 66 15.86 22.31 12.63
CA VAL A 66 15.65 23.76 12.66
C VAL A 66 16.08 24.36 14.00
N ASN A 67 15.85 23.68 15.13
CA ASN A 67 16.25 24.16 16.46
C ASN A 67 17.77 24.06 16.70
N ALA A 68 18.46 23.15 16.00
CA ALA A 68 19.90 22.94 16.17
C ALA A 68 20.78 24.01 15.49
N ASN A 69 20.20 24.94 14.71
CA ASN A 69 20.90 26.07 14.07
C ASN A 69 20.56 27.38 14.76
#